data_AF-A0A2A5AT95-F1
#
_entry.id   AF-A0A2A5AT95-F1
#
_cell.length_a   1.000
_cell.length_b   1.000
_cell.length_c   1.000
_cell.angle_alpha   90.00
_cell.angle_beta   90.00
_cell.angle_gamma   90.00
#
_symmetry.space_group_name_H-M   'P 1'
#
loop_
_entity.id
_entity.type
_entity.pdbx_description
1 polymer ?
#
loop_
_entity_poly.entity_id
_entity_poly.type
_entity_poly.pdbx_seq_one_letter_code
_entity_poly.pdbx_strand_id
1 'polypeptide(L)'
;MPVNQNALGVLQKSTGAPRIGRGESDVDADLTTVEAAAAAAQETADLALPLVGGVMSGNITLSNSRSIKGKDSGGTGRSLIYVNALDNVLVGNAGFDGDLSIYARSTKAGYLVSGSSTRLSWNANGVAFGTGVRVNSILNEDSMVSDDEDALATQQSIKAYVDSKVLESAIATATASNHAYIDIAIPAGAKEARIKFQNLIPTTNSTVLEVRTSSDGGTTIDDGSGDYAEGHMRSISTGEGVIGGASSGSTLMAITNLVGSAANERGVSGQLIIALPGQAEYTQIHARTAYVDDGGVDRVMVMSGRRLSAAAVDLIRIFFLEGNIESGEIQVSYI
;
A
#
# COMPACT_ATOMS: atom_id res chain seq x y z
N MET A 1 79.14 -82.05 111.13
CA MET A 1 80.23 -82.89 110.57
C MET A 1 79.75 -83.46 109.25
N PRO A 2 80.60 -83.66 108.23
CA PRO A 2 81.47 -82.70 107.56
C PRO A 2 81.12 -82.54 106.06
N VAL A 3 81.78 -81.54 105.49
CA VAL A 3 82.05 -81.26 104.07
C VAL A 3 82.42 -82.54 103.26
N ASN A 4 81.98 -82.67 102.00
CA ASN A 4 82.91 -82.91 100.87
C ASN A 4 82.26 -82.72 99.47
N GLN A 5 83.10 -82.20 98.59
CA GLN A 5 83.02 -81.78 97.20
C GLN A 5 82.85 -82.95 96.21
N ASN A 6 82.25 -82.70 95.05
CA ASN A 6 82.94 -82.76 93.74
C ASN A 6 82.02 -82.56 92.52
N ALA A 7 82.66 -82.06 91.46
CA ALA A 7 82.38 -82.26 90.03
C ALA A 7 81.42 -81.30 89.29
N LEU A 8 82.08 -80.36 88.60
CA LEU A 8 81.86 -79.87 87.23
C LEU A 8 80.61 -80.33 86.44
N GLY A 9 79.90 -79.34 85.89
CA GLY A 9 78.97 -79.48 84.76
C GLY A 9 78.71 -78.13 84.09
N VAL A 10 79.10 -78.03 82.82
CA VAL A 10 79.08 -76.87 81.92
C VAL A 10 77.66 -76.51 81.46
N LEU A 11 77.30 -75.22 81.31
CA LEU A 11 76.74 -74.57 80.08
C LEU A 11 75.94 -73.26 80.34
N GLN A 12 76.39 -72.21 79.65
CA GLN A 12 75.68 -71.09 78.97
C GLN A 12 74.60 -70.25 79.70
N LYS A 13 74.87 -68.96 79.98
CA LYS A 13 74.76 -67.72 79.13
C LYS A 13 73.32 -67.15 79.00
N SER A 14 73.01 -66.12 79.79
CA SER A 14 72.22 -64.97 79.31
C SER A 14 72.71 -63.68 79.98
N THR A 15 73.47 -62.90 79.23
CA THR A 15 74.08 -61.62 79.66
C THR A 15 73.42 -60.46 78.93
N GLY A 16 73.05 -59.41 79.66
CA GLY A 16 73.10 -58.03 79.12
C GLY A 16 71.87 -57.15 79.33
N ALA A 17 71.85 -56.37 80.42
CA ALA A 17 71.18 -55.07 80.58
C ALA A 17 71.86 -53.98 79.67
N PRO A 18 71.50 -52.64 79.60
CA PRO A 18 70.86 -51.76 80.62
C PRO A 18 70.08 -50.45 80.17
N ARG A 19 69.54 -49.70 81.17
CA ARG A 19 69.46 -48.21 81.39
C ARG A 19 68.65 -47.19 80.51
N ILE A 20 67.62 -46.59 81.16
CA ILE A 20 67.10 -45.16 81.31
C ILE A 20 67.39 -44.04 80.26
N GLY A 21 66.33 -43.29 79.83
CA GLY A 21 66.35 -41.91 79.26
C GLY A 21 64.94 -41.29 78.95
N ARG A 22 64.75 -39.95 79.11
CA ARG A 22 63.51 -39.10 78.93
C ARG A 22 63.29 -38.57 77.49
N GLY A 23 62.05 -38.14 77.13
CA GLY A 23 61.71 -37.26 75.99
C GLY A 23 60.25 -36.71 75.98
N GLU A 24 60.04 -35.46 75.56
CA GLU A 24 58.80 -34.65 75.45
C GLU A 24 58.02 -34.84 74.11
N SER A 25 56.69 -34.58 74.06
CA SER A 25 55.97 -33.82 72.99
C SER A 25 54.42 -33.77 73.15
N ASP A 26 53.86 -32.54 73.12
CA ASP A 26 52.56 -32.04 72.60
C ASP A 26 51.20 -32.27 73.31
N VAL A 27 50.48 -31.19 73.71
CA VAL A 27 49.44 -30.46 72.92
C VAL A 27 48.79 -29.35 73.79
N ASP A 28 48.83 -28.11 73.30
CA ASP A 28 48.21 -26.88 73.84
C ASP A 28 47.52 -26.14 72.66
N ALA A 29 46.19 -25.91 72.72
CA ALA A 29 45.40 -25.08 71.79
C ALA A 29 43.97 -24.91 72.36
N ASP A 30 43.23 -23.78 72.33
CA ASP A 30 43.40 -22.32 72.11
C ASP A 30 42.00 -21.71 72.46
N LEU A 31 41.92 -20.74 73.38
CA LEU A 31 40.65 -20.21 73.97
C LEU A 31 40.27 -18.80 73.45
N THR A 32 41.07 -18.19 72.56
CA THR A 32 40.93 -16.79 72.12
C THR A 32 39.92 -16.58 70.98
N THR A 33 39.38 -17.68 70.44
CA THR A 33 38.57 -17.68 69.21
C THR A 33 37.07 -17.51 69.45
N VAL A 34 36.58 -17.63 70.68
CA VAL A 34 35.15 -17.70 70.98
C VAL A 34 34.47 -16.32 71.07
N GLU A 35 35.16 -15.30 71.60
CA GLU A 35 34.54 -13.98 71.86
C GLU A 35 34.38 -13.13 70.58
N ALA A 36 35.26 -13.29 69.60
CA ALA A 36 35.12 -12.64 68.29
C ALA A 36 33.86 -13.11 67.52
N ALA A 37 33.35 -14.31 67.83
CA ALA A 37 32.15 -14.85 67.17
C ALA A 37 30.85 -14.15 67.61
N ALA A 38 30.78 -13.65 68.84
CA ALA A 38 29.55 -13.07 69.38
C ALA A 38 29.23 -11.69 68.79
N ALA A 39 30.23 -10.84 68.56
CA ALA A 39 30.04 -9.52 67.98
C ALA A 39 29.60 -9.57 66.50
N ALA A 40 30.11 -10.56 65.74
CA ALA A 40 29.71 -10.78 64.35
C ALA A 40 28.23 -11.18 64.22
N ALA A 41 27.63 -11.77 65.25
CA ALA A 41 26.23 -12.20 65.21
C ALA A 41 25.26 -11.01 65.19
N GLN A 42 25.60 -9.90 65.84
CA GLN A 42 24.65 -8.79 66.05
C GLN A 42 24.51 -7.87 64.82
N GLU A 43 25.55 -7.75 63.98
CA GLU A 43 25.51 -6.97 62.73
C GLU A 43 24.60 -7.61 61.67
N THR A 44 24.32 -8.91 61.78
CA THR A 44 23.43 -9.62 60.84
C THR A 44 21.94 -9.29 61.00
N ALA A 45 21.52 -8.72 62.14
CA ALA A 45 20.12 -8.48 62.43
C ALA A 45 19.54 -7.24 61.72
N ASP A 46 20.33 -6.19 61.50
CA ASP A 46 19.89 -4.94 60.86
C ASP A 46 19.80 -5.05 59.32
N LEU A 47 20.40 -6.09 58.75
CA LEU A 47 20.31 -6.43 57.33
C LEU A 47 19.19 -7.43 57.03
N ALA A 48 18.43 -7.84 58.05
CA ALA A 48 17.36 -8.82 57.91
C ALA A 48 16.02 -8.16 57.58
N LEU A 49 15.27 -8.79 56.66
CA LEU A 49 13.91 -8.37 56.35
C LEU A 49 13.02 -8.48 57.60
N PRO A 50 12.20 -7.45 57.91
CA PRO A 50 11.33 -7.48 59.08
C PRO A 50 10.36 -8.68 58.98
N LEU A 51 10.28 -9.44 60.07
CA LEU A 51 9.67 -10.77 60.03
C LEU A 51 8.15 -10.71 59.80
N VAL A 52 7.47 -9.63 60.19
CA VAL A 52 6.07 -9.33 59.86
C VAL A 52 5.83 -7.81 59.84
N GLY A 53 5.17 -7.31 58.77
CA GLY A 53 4.51 -6.00 58.73
C GLY A 53 5.40 -4.76 58.73
N GLY A 54 6.01 -4.44 57.58
CA GLY A 54 6.74 -3.18 57.37
C GLY A 54 6.84 -2.81 55.88
N VAL A 55 6.96 -1.51 55.57
CA VAL A 55 7.24 -1.02 54.21
C VAL A 55 8.76 -0.92 54.04
N MET A 56 9.31 -1.60 53.05
CA MET A 56 10.71 -1.39 52.65
C MET A 56 10.81 -0.06 51.90
N SER A 57 11.57 0.89 52.44
CA SER A 57 11.87 2.17 51.80
C SER A 57 13.37 2.30 51.53
N GLY A 58 13.76 3.11 50.55
CA GLY A 58 15.14 3.23 50.09
C GLY A 58 15.52 2.21 49.01
N ASN A 59 16.82 2.14 48.70
CA ASN A 59 17.33 1.25 47.66
C ASN A 59 17.38 -0.19 48.17
N ILE A 60 16.54 -1.06 47.60
CA ILE A 60 16.56 -2.49 47.89
C ILE A 60 17.62 -3.14 47.00
N THR A 61 18.79 -3.44 47.56
CA THR A 61 19.87 -4.17 46.87
C THR A 61 19.74 -5.66 47.16
N LEU A 62 19.33 -6.44 46.16
CA LEU A 62 19.19 -7.88 46.29
C LEU A 62 20.49 -8.56 45.86
N SER A 63 21.34 -8.86 46.83
CA SER A 63 22.63 -9.54 46.58
C SER A 63 22.47 -11.04 46.26
N ASN A 64 21.24 -11.58 46.34
CA ASN A 64 20.94 -12.90 45.79
C ASN A 64 20.74 -12.76 44.28
N SER A 65 21.47 -13.55 43.50
CA SER A 65 21.64 -13.28 42.06
C SER A 65 20.40 -13.49 41.19
N ARG A 66 19.18 -13.66 41.74
CA ARG A 66 18.06 -14.22 40.94
C ARG A 66 16.63 -13.69 41.16
N SER A 67 16.15 -13.24 42.34
CA SER A 67 14.71 -12.89 42.45
C SER A 67 14.24 -12.15 43.73
N ILE A 68 13.16 -11.36 43.62
CA ILE A 68 12.27 -11.00 44.73
C ILE A 68 11.28 -12.14 44.96
N LYS A 69 11.18 -12.66 46.19
CA LYS A 69 10.25 -13.74 46.56
C LYS A 69 9.21 -13.26 47.56
N GLY A 70 7.97 -13.67 47.37
CA GLY A 70 6.88 -13.61 48.36
C GLY A 70 6.41 -15.02 48.72
N LYS A 71 5.36 -15.14 49.54
CA LYS A 71 4.61 -16.39 49.74
C LYS A 71 3.20 -16.21 49.18
N ASP A 72 2.64 -17.24 48.55
CA ASP A 72 1.22 -17.23 48.19
C ASP A 72 0.32 -17.43 49.42
N SER A 73 -1.00 -17.39 49.23
CA SER A 73 -1.99 -17.50 50.30
C SER A 73 -1.96 -18.85 51.03
N GLY A 74 -1.32 -19.87 50.45
CA GLY A 74 -1.06 -21.15 51.09
C GLY A 74 0.28 -21.19 51.84
N GLY A 75 1.01 -20.07 51.91
CA GLY A 75 2.33 -19.98 52.54
C GLY A 75 3.48 -20.51 51.67
N THR A 76 3.22 -20.88 50.42
CA THR A 76 4.24 -21.42 49.50
C THR A 76 5.01 -20.28 48.84
N GLY A 77 6.35 -20.32 48.90
CA GLY A 77 7.19 -19.27 48.32
C GLY A 77 7.03 -19.13 46.80
N ARG A 78 6.86 -17.91 46.28
CA ARG A 78 6.80 -17.59 44.85
C ARG A 78 7.71 -16.41 44.51
N SER A 79 8.31 -16.42 43.32
CA SER A 79 9.04 -15.25 42.80
C SER A 79 8.06 -14.23 42.22
N LEU A 80 8.17 -12.98 42.64
CA LEU A 80 7.34 -11.87 42.15
C LEU A 80 7.98 -11.21 40.93
N ILE A 81 9.29 -10.96 41.00
CA ILE A 81 10.10 -10.49 39.88
C ILE A 81 11.39 -11.30 39.92
N TYR A 82 11.76 -11.87 38.78
CA TYR A 82 13.03 -12.57 38.65
C TYR A 82 13.65 -12.37 37.28
N VAL A 83 14.97 -12.46 37.24
CA VAL A 83 15.74 -12.47 36.00
C VAL A 83 16.09 -13.92 35.72
N ASN A 84 15.69 -14.42 34.56
CA ASN A 84 16.00 -15.79 34.18
C ASN A 84 17.45 -15.92 33.68
N ALA A 85 17.88 -17.14 33.35
CA ALA A 85 19.23 -17.39 32.86
C ALA A 85 19.53 -16.78 31.46
N LEU A 86 18.53 -16.19 30.81
CA LEU A 86 18.62 -15.50 29.53
C LEU A 86 18.46 -13.97 29.69
N ASP A 87 18.58 -13.47 30.92
CA ASP A 87 18.45 -12.05 31.29
C ASP A 87 17.08 -11.42 31.03
N ASN A 88 16.04 -12.23 30.83
CA ASN A 88 14.67 -11.72 30.73
C ASN A 88 14.12 -11.38 32.12
N VAL A 89 13.53 -10.19 32.25
CA VAL A 89 12.74 -9.81 33.42
C VAL A 89 11.36 -10.45 33.31
N LEU A 90 11.05 -11.35 34.25
CA LEU A 90 9.76 -12.02 34.33
C LEU A 90 9.01 -11.51 35.56
N VAL A 91 7.77 -11.08 35.36
CA VAL A 91 6.89 -10.50 36.39
C VAL A 91 5.72 -11.46 36.60
N GLY A 92 5.71 -12.13 37.77
CA GLY A 92 4.71 -13.15 38.13
C GLY A 92 4.87 -14.48 37.36
N ASN A 93 4.38 -15.58 37.96
CA ASN A 93 4.35 -16.90 37.31
C ASN A 93 2.93 -17.45 37.05
N ALA A 94 1.89 -16.69 37.41
CA ALA A 94 0.48 -17.12 37.37
C ALA A 94 -0.45 -16.14 36.61
N GLY A 95 0.12 -15.27 35.77
CA GLY A 95 -0.60 -14.18 35.11
C GLY A 95 -0.38 -12.86 35.83
N PHE A 96 -0.29 -11.79 35.04
CA PHE A 96 -0.30 -10.42 35.53
C PHE A 96 -1.69 -9.86 35.21
N ASP A 97 -2.49 -9.60 36.24
CA ASP A 97 -3.84 -9.04 36.10
C ASP A 97 -3.77 -7.51 36.27
N GLY A 98 -3.19 -6.84 35.27
CA GLY A 98 -2.99 -5.40 35.28
C GLY A 98 -2.39 -4.87 33.97
N ASP A 99 -2.26 -3.55 33.85
CA ASP A 99 -1.67 -2.92 32.67
C ASP A 99 -0.15 -2.97 32.68
N LEU A 100 0.44 -3.58 31.64
CA LEU A 100 1.89 -3.65 31.47
C LEU A 100 2.35 -2.56 30.51
N SER A 101 2.86 -1.46 31.06
CA SER A 101 3.46 -0.37 30.27
C SER A 101 4.96 -0.60 30.06
N ILE A 102 5.37 -0.88 28.83
CA ILE A 102 6.77 -1.16 28.46
C ILE A 102 7.34 0.03 27.70
N TYR A 103 8.27 0.77 28.32
CA TYR A 103 9.00 1.86 27.64
C TYR A 103 10.38 1.35 27.17
N ALA A 104 10.40 0.74 25.98
CA ALA A 104 11.61 0.17 25.40
C ALA A 104 12.29 1.17 24.45
N ARG A 105 13.46 1.71 24.85
CA ARG A 105 14.35 2.46 23.96
C ARG A 105 15.40 1.50 23.40
N SER A 106 15.13 0.98 22.20
CA SER A 106 16.00 0.04 21.51
C SER A 106 16.33 0.57 20.11
N THR A 107 17.60 0.51 19.73
CA THR A 107 18.06 0.73 18.34
C THR A 107 17.86 -0.51 17.46
N LYS A 108 17.41 -1.62 18.08
CA LYS A 108 17.11 -2.91 17.45
C LYS A 108 15.60 -3.17 17.49
N ALA A 109 15.15 -4.11 16.65
CA ALA A 109 13.74 -4.47 16.52
C ALA A 109 13.06 -4.75 17.87
N GLY A 110 11.82 -4.28 18.01
CA GLY A 110 10.94 -4.58 19.14
C GLY A 110 9.90 -5.64 18.77
N TYR A 111 9.48 -6.40 19.78
CA TYR A 111 8.50 -7.46 19.64
C TYR A 111 7.51 -7.41 20.79
N LEU A 112 6.22 -7.52 20.47
CA LEU A 112 5.17 -7.84 21.43
C LEU A 112 4.79 -9.30 21.25
N VAL A 113 4.99 -10.11 22.28
CA VAL A 113 4.80 -11.57 22.24
C VAL A 113 3.70 -11.95 23.23
N SER A 114 2.78 -12.82 22.81
CA SER A 114 1.80 -13.46 23.67
C SER A 114 2.05 -14.96 23.65
N GLY A 115 2.33 -15.55 24.82
CA GLY A 115 2.84 -16.91 24.91
C GLY A 115 4.17 -17.04 24.17
N SER A 116 4.22 -17.90 23.15
CA SER A 116 5.39 -18.05 22.26
C SER A 116 5.26 -17.30 20.93
N SER A 117 4.19 -16.53 20.70
CA SER A 117 3.89 -15.91 19.40
C SER A 117 4.06 -14.39 19.41
N THR A 118 4.86 -13.86 18.48
CA THR A 118 4.92 -12.41 18.21
C THR A 118 3.60 -11.97 17.59
N ARG A 119 2.91 -11.03 18.23
CA ARG A 119 1.66 -10.41 17.72
C ARG A 119 1.92 -9.12 16.97
N LEU A 120 3.00 -8.41 17.28
CA LEU A 120 3.43 -7.21 16.58
C LEU A 120 4.96 -7.12 16.65
N SER A 121 5.60 -6.76 15.55
CA SER A 121 7.03 -6.46 15.50
C SER A 121 7.27 -5.16 14.77
N TRP A 122 8.30 -4.43 15.16
CA TRP A 122 8.67 -3.18 14.50
C TRP A 122 10.18 -3.01 14.46
N ASN A 123 10.67 -2.47 13.35
CA ASN A 123 12.07 -2.16 13.13
C ASN A 123 12.20 -0.90 12.24
N ALA A 124 13.42 -0.55 11.87
CA ALA A 124 13.71 0.64 11.07
C ALA A 124 13.00 0.67 9.69
N ASN A 125 12.58 -0.50 9.19
CA ASN A 125 11.99 -0.69 7.87
C ASN A 125 10.47 -0.88 7.91
N GLY A 126 9.84 -0.85 9.10
CA GLY A 126 8.39 -0.86 9.21
C GLY A 126 7.82 -1.71 10.34
N VAL A 127 6.51 -1.92 10.27
CA VAL A 127 5.70 -2.63 11.25
C VAL A 127 5.17 -3.91 10.63
N ALA A 128 5.33 -5.01 11.35
CA ALA A 128 4.84 -6.32 10.97
C ALA A 128 3.75 -6.75 11.97
N PHE A 129 2.59 -7.10 11.43
CA PHE A 129 1.52 -7.72 12.19
C PHE A 129 1.80 -9.21 12.37
N GLY A 130 1.60 -9.70 13.60
CA GLY A 130 1.79 -11.09 13.98
C GLY A 130 0.50 -11.90 13.87
N THR A 131 0.59 -13.20 14.14
CA THR A 131 -0.51 -14.14 13.89
C THR A 131 -1.76 -13.84 14.72
N GLY A 132 -2.95 -13.87 14.09
CA GLY A 132 -4.24 -13.59 14.75
C GLY A 132 -4.52 -12.10 15.01
N VAL A 133 -3.64 -11.21 14.55
CA VAL A 133 -4.01 -9.87 14.12
C VAL A 133 -4.50 -10.01 12.68
N ARG A 134 -5.79 -9.80 12.41
CA ARG A 134 -6.39 -10.22 11.14
C ARG A 134 -6.38 -9.09 10.13
N VAL A 135 -5.38 -9.13 9.26
CA VAL A 135 -5.53 -8.73 7.86
C VAL A 135 -5.95 -10.02 7.15
N ASN A 136 -7.17 -10.10 6.64
CA ASN A 136 -7.71 -11.38 6.14
C ASN A 136 -7.22 -11.66 4.71
N SER A 137 -7.03 -10.61 3.91
CA SER A 137 -6.34 -10.65 2.63
C SER A 137 -5.73 -9.27 2.29
N ILE A 138 -4.81 -9.22 1.32
CA ILE A 138 -4.42 -7.97 0.64
C ILE A 138 -4.73 -8.20 -0.85
N LEU A 139 -5.82 -7.63 -1.33
CA LEU A 139 -6.42 -7.95 -2.63
C LEU A 139 -5.87 -7.10 -3.77
N ASN A 140 -5.88 -7.72 -4.95
CA ASN A 140 -5.69 -7.05 -6.22
C ASN A 140 -7.05 -6.57 -6.75
N GLU A 141 -7.40 -5.35 -6.39
CA GLU A 141 -8.66 -4.73 -6.79
C GLU A 141 -8.62 -4.02 -8.15
N ASP A 142 -7.72 -4.39 -9.07
CA ASP A 142 -7.62 -3.80 -10.42
C ASP A 142 -8.97 -3.79 -11.16
N SER A 143 -9.83 -4.77 -10.92
CA SER A 143 -11.14 -4.92 -11.55
C SER A 143 -12.33 -4.77 -10.59
N MET A 144 -12.09 -4.54 -9.29
CA MET A 144 -13.11 -4.51 -8.23
C MET A 144 -14.12 -5.67 -8.31
N VAL A 145 -13.63 -6.90 -8.50
CA VAL A 145 -14.48 -8.10 -8.66
C VAL A 145 -14.82 -8.74 -7.31
N SER A 146 -13.97 -8.57 -6.30
CA SER A 146 -14.22 -9.04 -4.94
C SER A 146 -14.94 -8.00 -4.09
N ASP A 147 -15.72 -8.50 -3.13
CA ASP A 147 -16.43 -7.71 -2.11
C ASP A 147 -15.99 -8.07 -0.68
N ASP A 148 -14.74 -8.54 -0.49
CA ASP A 148 -14.22 -8.98 0.81
C ASP A 148 -13.91 -7.78 1.73
N GLU A 149 -14.77 -7.59 2.72
CA GLU A 149 -14.69 -6.50 3.69
C GLU A 149 -13.54 -6.64 4.70
N ASP A 150 -12.91 -7.82 4.81
CA ASP A 150 -11.78 -8.07 5.74
C ASP A 150 -10.40 -7.94 5.05
N ALA A 151 -10.41 -7.45 3.81
CA ALA A 151 -9.25 -7.30 2.95
C ALA A 151 -8.64 -5.90 2.97
N LEU A 152 -7.31 -5.80 2.90
CA LEU A 152 -6.61 -4.59 2.47
C LEU A 152 -6.44 -4.60 0.95
N ALA A 153 -6.14 -3.47 0.31
CA ALA A 153 -5.75 -3.44 -1.10
C ALA A 153 -4.45 -2.65 -1.28
N THR A 154 -3.75 -2.89 -2.39
CA THR A 154 -2.50 -2.17 -2.69
C THR A 154 -2.78 -0.83 -3.38
N GLN A 155 -1.86 0.13 -3.27
CA GLN A 155 -1.97 1.39 -4.04
C GLN A 155 -1.97 1.15 -5.55
N GLN A 156 -1.18 0.17 -6.02
CA GLN A 156 -1.13 -0.14 -7.45
C GLN A 156 -2.45 -0.73 -7.93
N SER A 157 -3.08 -1.57 -7.10
CA SER A 157 -4.32 -2.21 -7.51
C SER A 157 -5.49 -1.25 -7.61
N ILE A 158 -5.57 -0.31 -6.66
CA ILE A 158 -6.53 0.79 -6.71
C ILE A 158 -6.25 1.68 -7.92
N LYS A 159 -4.97 1.95 -8.22
CA LYS A 159 -4.60 2.79 -9.35
C LYS A 159 -5.04 2.18 -10.69
N ALA A 160 -4.81 0.89 -10.92
CA ALA A 160 -5.20 0.27 -12.18
C ALA A 160 -6.73 0.27 -12.36
N TYR A 161 -7.49 0.03 -11.29
CA TYR A 161 -8.94 0.17 -11.32
C TYR A 161 -9.36 1.59 -11.69
N VAL A 162 -8.82 2.60 -11.00
CA VAL A 162 -9.14 4.01 -11.27
C VAL A 162 -8.74 4.38 -12.70
N ASP A 163 -7.56 3.99 -13.17
CA ASP A 163 -7.13 4.22 -14.55
C ASP A 163 -8.10 3.57 -15.56
N SER A 164 -8.63 2.37 -15.26
CA SER A 164 -9.62 1.69 -16.10
C SER A 164 -10.98 2.40 -16.14
N LYS A 165 -11.36 3.10 -15.07
CA LYS A 165 -12.62 3.88 -15.00
C LYS A 165 -12.46 5.30 -15.56
N VAL A 166 -11.27 5.87 -15.47
CA VAL A 166 -10.98 7.22 -15.98
C VAL A 166 -10.96 7.28 -17.52
N LEU A 167 -11.00 6.13 -18.21
CA LEU A 167 -11.29 6.07 -19.64
C LEU A 167 -12.64 6.72 -20.04
N GLU A 168 -13.62 6.80 -19.13
CA GLU A 168 -14.89 7.53 -19.36
C GLU A 168 -14.74 9.07 -19.28
N SER A 169 -13.60 9.59 -18.81
CA SER A 169 -13.36 11.04 -18.67
C SER A 169 -12.02 11.47 -19.28
N ALA A 170 -11.59 10.83 -20.35
CA ALA A 170 -10.50 11.34 -21.18
C ALA A 170 -10.99 12.58 -21.95
N ILE A 171 -11.10 13.72 -21.25
CA ILE A 171 -11.11 15.06 -21.83
C ILE A 171 -9.70 15.27 -22.41
N ALA A 172 -9.47 14.69 -23.58
CA ALA A 172 -8.34 15.10 -24.41
C ALA A 172 -8.73 16.46 -25.02
N THR A 173 -8.23 17.53 -24.41
CA THR A 173 -8.25 18.84 -25.05
C THR A 173 -7.02 18.95 -25.93
N ALA A 174 -7.23 19.17 -27.23
CA ALA A 174 -6.16 19.34 -28.21
C ALA A 174 -6.37 20.64 -28.99
N THR A 175 -5.29 21.41 -29.17
CA THR A 175 -5.28 22.54 -30.09
C THR A 175 -5.09 22.00 -31.51
N ALA A 176 -6.06 22.25 -32.38
CA ALA A 176 -5.89 22.06 -33.80
C ALA A 176 -5.05 23.21 -34.34
N SER A 177 -3.92 22.92 -35.00
CA SER A 177 -3.14 23.95 -35.68
C SER A 177 -2.50 23.37 -36.93
N ASN A 178 -2.88 23.91 -38.09
CA ASN A 178 -2.44 23.49 -39.41
C ASN A 178 -2.58 21.97 -39.69
N HIS A 179 -3.66 21.34 -39.22
CA HIS A 179 -3.94 19.92 -39.47
C HIS A 179 -4.85 19.75 -40.69
N ALA A 180 -4.51 18.85 -41.62
CA ALA A 180 -5.40 18.51 -42.74
C ALA A 180 -6.69 17.83 -42.26
N TYR A 181 -6.58 17.03 -41.20
CA TYR A 181 -7.69 16.33 -40.56
C TYR A 181 -7.35 16.02 -39.11
N ILE A 182 -8.37 15.68 -38.33
CA ILE A 182 -8.24 15.26 -36.94
C ILE A 182 -8.93 13.92 -36.78
N ASP A 183 -8.14 12.92 -36.43
CA ASP A 183 -8.56 11.56 -36.20
C ASP A 183 -8.75 11.33 -34.71
N ILE A 184 -9.94 10.85 -34.34
CA ILE A 184 -10.34 10.61 -32.97
C ILE A 184 -10.68 9.13 -32.88
N ALA A 185 -9.77 8.37 -32.28
CA ALA A 185 -9.98 6.96 -31.98
C ALA A 185 -11.07 6.81 -30.91
N ILE A 186 -12.05 5.96 -31.19
CA ILE A 186 -13.14 5.63 -30.28
C ILE A 186 -12.78 4.32 -29.57
N PRO A 187 -12.69 4.31 -28.23
CA PRO A 187 -12.34 3.11 -27.50
C PRO A 187 -13.43 2.05 -27.63
N ALA A 188 -13.01 0.79 -27.72
CA ALA A 188 -13.92 -0.35 -27.70
C ALA A 188 -14.78 -0.32 -26.43
N GLY A 189 -16.09 -0.50 -26.60
CA GLY A 189 -17.06 -0.49 -25.48
C GLY A 189 -17.76 0.84 -25.24
N ALA A 190 -17.31 1.95 -25.85
CA ALA A 190 -17.99 3.24 -25.78
C ALA A 190 -19.46 3.10 -26.23
N LYS A 191 -20.38 3.56 -25.37
CA LYS A 191 -21.81 3.69 -25.65
C LYS A 191 -22.11 4.99 -26.37
N GLU A 192 -21.33 6.02 -26.12
CA GLU A 192 -21.43 7.30 -26.80
C GLU A 192 -20.06 7.97 -26.89
N ALA A 193 -19.77 8.62 -28.03
CA ALA A 193 -18.63 9.53 -28.14
C ALA A 193 -19.14 10.95 -28.42
N ARG A 194 -18.72 11.91 -27.60
CA ARG A 194 -19.01 13.35 -27.80
C ARG A 194 -17.73 14.09 -28.13
N ILE A 195 -17.76 14.83 -29.23
CA ILE A 195 -16.65 15.65 -29.68
C ILE A 195 -17.15 17.09 -29.73
N LYS A 196 -16.60 17.94 -28.88
CA LYS A 196 -16.85 19.39 -28.89
C LYS A 196 -15.70 20.07 -29.60
N PHE A 197 -16.03 21.04 -30.42
CA PHE A 197 -15.05 21.89 -31.07
C PHE A 197 -15.39 23.35 -30.84
N GLN A 198 -14.35 24.16 -30.64
CA GLN A 198 -14.47 25.58 -30.38
C GLN A 198 -13.57 26.33 -31.36
N ASN A 199 -14.20 27.22 -32.13
CA ASN A 199 -13.53 28.09 -33.08
C ASN A 199 -12.58 27.34 -34.04
N LEU A 200 -13.04 26.23 -34.62
CA LEU A 200 -12.31 25.57 -35.70
C LEU A 200 -12.34 26.46 -36.94
N ILE A 201 -11.19 27.01 -37.31
CA ILE A 201 -11.03 27.92 -38.44
C ILE A 201 -10.35 27.18 -39.59
N PRO A 202 -10.90 27.19 -40.80
CA PRO A 202 -10.22 26.66 -41.98
C PRO A 202 -9.19 27.64 -42.53
N THR A 203 -8.17 27.12 -43.22
CA THR A 203 -7.22 27.96 -43.98
C THR A 203 -7.83 28.49 -45.28
N THR A 204 -8.74 27.73 -45.88
CA THR A 204 -9.49 28.12 -47.09
C THR A 204 -10.83 28.71 -46.70
N ASN A 205 -11.17 29.87 -47.28
CA ASN A 205 -12.46 30.50 -47.03
C ASN A 205 -13.60 29.75 -47.74
N SER A 206 -14.84 29.89 -47.26
CA SER A 206 -16.06 29.32 -47.87
C SER A 206 -16.03 27.79 -48.01
N THR A 207 -15.50 27.09 -47.01
CA THR A 207 -15.36 25.62 -47.02
C THR A 207 -16.44 24.92 -46.19
N VAL A 208 -16.42 23.59 -46.13
CA VAL A 208 -17.38 22.76 -45.41
C VAL A 208 -16.64 21.94 -44.38
N LEU A 209 -17.10 21.91 -43.13
CA LEU A 209 -16.60 20.97 -42.13
C LEU A 209 -17.33 19.64 -42.29
N GLU A 210 -16.57 18.57 -42.40
CA GLU A 210 -17.04 17.25 -42.79
C GLU A 210 -16.54 16.19 -41.82
N VAL A 211 -17.25 15.07 -41.80
CA VAL A 211 -16.89 13.90 -41.00
C VAL A 211 -16.92 12.63 -41.82
N ARG A 212 -15.98 11.74 -41.50
CA ARG A 212 -15.92 10.35 -41.98
C ARG A 212 -15.62 9.42 -40.82
N THR A 213 -15.91 8.13 -41.02
CA THR A 213 -15.67 7.06 -40.06
C THR A 213 -14.62 6.08 -40.58
N SER A 214 -14.15 5.24 -39.68
CA SER A 214 -13.37 4.06 -39.99
C SER A 214 -13.78 2.91 -39.07
N SER A 215 -13.69 1.69 -39.61
CA SER A 215 -13.95 0.43 -38.89
C SER A 215 -12.69 -0.38 -38.61
N ASP A 216 -11.51 0.20 -38.83
CA ASP A 216 -10.21 -0.47 -38.68
C ASP A 216 -9.15 0.39 -37.98
N GLY A 217 -9.60 1.27 -37.08
CA GLY A 217 -8.74 2.17 -36.32
C GLY A 217 -8.01 3.22 -37.18
N GLY A 218 -8.54 3.55 -38.35
CA GLY A 218 -8.00 4.58 -39.25
C GLY A 218 -6.99 4.08 -40.27
N THR A 219 -6.82 2.76 -40.41
CA THR A 219 -5.99 2.19 -41.51
C THR A 219 -6.61 2.50 -42.86
N THR A 220 -7.94 2.44 -42.93
CA THR A 220 -8.76 2.93 -44.04
C THR A 220 -9.85 3.85 -43.52
N ILE A 221 -10.19 4.87 -44.28
CA ILE A 221 -11.33 5.75 -44.02
C ILE A 221 -12.41 5.38 -45.01
N ASP A 222 -13.65 5.23 -44.54
CA ASP A 222 -14.78 4.98 -45.43
C ASP A 222 -15.05 6.27 -46.23
N ASP A 223 -14.75 6.26 -47.53
CA ASP A 223 -14.90 7.40 -48.46
C ASP A 223 -15.57 7.02 -49.79
N GLY A 224 -16.16 5.82 -49.86
CA GLY A 224 -16.88 5.31 -51.01
C GLY A 224 -18.24 5.98 -51.20
N SER A 225 -18.66 6.10 -52.47
CA SER A 225 -20.04 6.53 -52.77
C SER A 225 -21.00 5.45 -52.27
N GLY A 226 -21.85 5.82 -51.31
CA GLY A 226 -22.72 4.85 -50.64
C GLY A 226 -22.44 4.67 -49.15
N ASP A 227 -21.36 5.24 -48.62
CA ASP A 227 -20.96 5.00 -47.24
C ASP A 227 -21.79 5.78 -46.23
N TYR A 228 -22.39 6.91 -46.64
CA TYR A 228 -23.11 7.78 -45.70
C TYR A 228 -24.47 8.26 -46.22
N ALA A 229 -25.37 8.53 -45.30
CA ALA A 229 -26.60 9.28 -45.53
C ALA A 229 -26.79 10.32 -44.43
N GLU A 230 -27.31 11.49 -44.78
CA GLU A 230 -27.51 12.59 -43.85
C GLU A 230 -28.71 13.47 -44.21
N GLY A 231 -29.24 14.12 -43.18
CA GLY A 231 -30.20 15.22 -43.29
C GLY A 231 -29.80 16.33 -42.34
N HIS A 232 -30.00 17.57 -42.76
CA HIS A 232 -29.65 18.74 -41.97
C HIS A 232 -30.65 19.87 -42.14
N MET A 233 -30.69 20.75 -41.14
CA MET A 233 -31.44 22.00 -41.14
C MET A 233 -30.50 23.13 -40.72
N ARG A 234 -30.62 24.27 -41.40
CA ARG A 234 -29.83 25.47 -41.14
C ARG A 234 -30.72 26.68 -40.96
N SER A 235 -30.43 27.47 -39.92
CA SER A 235 -31.02 28.78 -39.69
C SER A 235 -29.97 29.86 -39.91
N ILE A 236 -30.39 31.02 -40.40
CA ILE A 236 -29.52 32.14 -40.79
C ILE A 236 -30.05 33.42 -40.10
N SER A 237 -29.17 34.31 -39.63
CA SER A 237 -29.58 35.51 -38.90
C SER A 237 -30.13 36.66 -39.76
N THR A 238 -30.18 36.53 -41.09
CA THR A 238 -30.64 37.56 -42.03
C THR A 238 -32.16 37.60 -42.26
N GLY A 239 -32.94 36.81 -41.51
CA GLY A 239 -34.39 36.70 -41.69
C GLY A 239 -34.84 35.74 -42.80
N GLU A 240 -33.90 35.04 -43.43
CA GLU A 240 -34.17 33.88 -44.27
C GLU A 240 -34.79 32.74 -43.45
N GLY A 241 -35.69 31.97 -44.07
CA GLY A 241 -36.33 30.82 -43.44
C GLY A 241 -35.35 29.68 -43.10
N VAL A 242 -35.82 28.65 -42.41
CA VAL A 242 -35.02 27.44 -42.17
C VAL A 242 -34.83 26.69 -43.49
N ILE A 243 -33.57 26.48 -43.87
CA ILE A 243 -33.20 25.74 -45.09
C ILE A 243 -32.87 24.30 -44.71
N GLY A 244 -33.49 23.34 -45.40
CA GLY A 244 -33.20 21.91 -45.24
C GLY A 244 -32.37 21.36 -46.39
N GLY A 245 -31.59 20.32 -46.11
CA GLY A 245 -30.86 19.55 -47.11
C GLY A 245 -30.72 18.09 -46.67
N ALA A 246 -30.53 17.19 -47.63
CA ALA A 246 -30.31 15.77 -47.37
C ALA A 246 -29.49 15.14 -48.48
N SER A 247 -28.76 14.08 -48.14
CA SER A 247 -28.01 13.24 -49.07
C SER A 247 -28.17 11.77 -48.72
N SER A 248 -28.25 10.91 -49.73
CA SER A 248 -28.24 9.47 -49.59
C SER A 248 -27.14 8.88 -50.46
N GLY A 249 -26.20 8.16 -49.86
CA GLY A 249 -25.09 7.54 -50.59
C GLY A 249 -23.93 8.49 -50.89
N SER A 250 -23.61 9.36 -49.93
CA SER A 250 -22.46 10.26 -49.97
C SER A 250 -21.16 9.53 -49.60
N THR A 251 -20.02 10.17 -49.89
CA THR A 251 -18.66 9.76 -49.47
C THR A 251 -18.27 10.36 -48.11
N LEU A 252 -19.13 11.20 -47.54
CA LEU A 252 -18.90 11.99 -46.34
C LEU A 252 -20.21 12.48 -45.73
N MET A 253 -20.11 13.04 -44.53
CA MET A 253 -21.18 13.76 -43.87
C MET A 253 -20.79 15.23 -43.62
N ALA A 254 -21.56 16.19 -44.14
CA ALA A 254 -21.34 17.62 -43.95
C ALA A 254 -22.03 18.13 -42.68
N ILE A 255 -21.25 18.69 -41.76
CA ILE A 255 -21.75 19.21 -40.47
C ILE A 255 -21.85 20.75 -40.42
N THR A 256 -21.37 21.43 -41.47
CA THR A 256 -21.57 22.87 -41.74
C THR A 256 -21.82 23.10 -43.24
N ASN A 257 -21.94 24.38 -43.66
CA ASN A 257 -21.97 24.76 -45.07
C ASN A 257 -21.56 26.25 -45.21
N LEU A 258 -20.39 26.51 -45.78
CA LEU A 258 -19.72 27.82 -45.91
C LEU A 258 -19.17 28.35 -44.58
N VAL A 259 -18.19 27.65 -44.01
CA VAL A 259 -17.41 28.16 -42.87
C VAL A 259 -16.41 29.18 -43.38
N GLY A 260 -16.46 30.36 -42.78
CA GLY A 260 -15.57 31.46 -43.07
C GLY A 260 -14.19 31.36 -42.39
N SER A 261 -13.18 32.00 -42.97
CA SER A 261 -11.84 32.21 -42.39
C SER A 261 -11.31 33.65 -42.45
N ALA A 262 -12.11 34.62 -42.88
CA ALA A 262 -11.72 36.03 -42.91
C ALA A 262 -11.64 36.65 -41.50
N ALA A 263 -11.03 37.83 -41.40
CA ALA A 263 -10.74 38.51 -40.12
C ALA A 263 -11.99 38.81 -39.25
N ASN A 264 -13.19 38.79 -39.81
CA ASN A 264 -14.46 39.01 -39.11
C ASN A 264 -15.30 37.73 -38.96
N GLU A 265 -14.78 36.60 -39.41
CA GLU A 265 -15.48 35.31 -39.39
C GLU A 265 -14.98 34.54 -38.16
N ARG A 266 -15.93 34.06 -37.35
CA ARG A 266 -15.61 33.20 -36.21
C ARG A 266 -15.78 31.77 -36.70
N GLY A 267 -14.71 30.99 -36.62
CA GLY A 267 -14.70 29.59 -37.03
C GLY A 267 -15.82 28.79 -36.37
N VAL A 268 -16.01 27.56 -36.82
CA VAL A 268 -17.12 26.75 -36.35
C VAL A 268 -16.93 26.28 -34.91
N SER A 269 -17.98 26.46 -34.10
CA SER A 269 -18.08 25.89 -32.76
C SER A 269 -19.31 24.99 -32.67
N GLY A 270 -19.23 23.90 -31.92
CA GLY A 270 -20.33 22.96 -31.85
C GLY A 270 -19.96 21.63 -31.19
N GLN A 271 -20.83 20.66 -31.42
CA GLN A 271 -20.61 19.29 -30.96
C GLN A 271 -21.07 18.27 -32.00
N LEU A 272 -20.40 17.12 -31.96
CA LEU A 272 -20.73 15.88 -32.65
C LEU A 272 -21.01 14.81 -31.59
N ILE A 273 -22.05 14.02 -31.78
CA ILE A 273 -22.44 12.90 -30.92
C ILE A 273 -22.53 11.66 -31.80
N ILE A 274 -21.82 10.60 -31.41
CA ILE A 274 -21.82 9.31 -32.08
C ILE A 274 -22.47 8.30 -31.13
N ALA A 275 -23.58 7.70 -31.56
CA ALA A 275 -24.36 6.77 -30.76
C ALA A 275 -23.93 5.33 -31.01
N LEU A 276 -23.65 4.59 -29.92
CA LEU A 276 -23.31 3.17 -29.91
C LEU A 276 -22.24 2.77 -30.95
N PRO A 277 -21.09 3.49 -31.02
CA PRO A 277 -20.09 3.29 -32.08
C PRO A 277 -19.52 1.86 -32.10
N GLY A 278 -19.44 1.17 -30.96
CA GLY A 278 -18.91 -0.20 -30.91
C GLY A 278 -19.87 -1.33 -31.35
N GLN A 279 -21.10 -1.02 -31.78
CA GLN A 279 -22.06 -2.03 -32.24
C GLN A 279 -21.96 -2.25 -33.75
N ALA A 280 -22.19 -3.49 -34.22
CA ALA A 280 -22.24 -3.82 -35.64
C ALA A 280 -23.61 -3.43 -36.26
N GLU A 281 -23.94 -2.15 -36.18
CA GLU A 281 -25.19 -1.55 -36.69
C GLU A 281 -24.87 -0.31 -37.54
N TYR A 282 -25.88 0.31 -38.15
CA TYR A 282 -25.72 1.59 -38.82
C TYR A 282 -25.54 2.71 -37.80
N THR A 283 -24.29 3.02 -37.46
CA THR A 283 -23.93 4.03 -36.48
C THR A 283 -24.55 5.38 -36.82
N GLN A 284 -25.31 5.94 -35.87
CA GLN A 284 -25.93 7.25 -35.99
C GLN A 284 -25.01 8.34 -35.45
N ILE A 285 -24.97 9.46 -36.17
CA ILE A 285 -24.11 10.60 -35.88
C ILE A 285 -24.96 11.86 -35.93
N HIS A 286 -24.88 12.67 -34.89
CA HIS A 286 -25.63 13.92 -34.75
C HIS A 286 -24.68 15.08 -34.54
N ALA A 287 -24.90 16.19 -35.24
CA ALA A 287 -24.11 17.40 -35.06
C ALA A 287 -25.00 18.61 -34.77
N ARG A 288 -24.49 19.53 -33.95
CA ARG A 288 -25.04 20.88 -33.80
C ARG A 288 -23.89 21.86 -33.83
N THR A 289 -23.94 22.80 -34.77
CA THR A 289 -22.87 23.77 -35.02
C THR A 289 -23.41 25.19 -35.08
N ALA A 290 -22.56 26.14 -34.71
CA ALA A 290 -22.76 27.57 -34.88
C ALA A 290 -21.47 28.19 -35.44
N TYR A 291 -21.59 29.03 -36.44
CA TYR A 291 -20.45 29.64 -37.15
C TYR A 291 -20.89 30.92 -37.86
N VAL A 292 -19.91 31.75 -38.22
CA VAL A 292 -20.13 32.89 -39.13
C VAL A 292 -19.71 32.46 -40.54
N ASP A 293 -20.56 32.71 -41.52
CA ASP A 293 -20.26 32.41 -42.93
C ASP A 293 -19.37 33.45 -43.59
N ASP A 294 -19.05 33.23 -44.86
CA ASP A 294 -18.25 34.12 -45.71
C ASP A 294 -18.90 35.50 -46.00
N GLY A 295 -20.19 35.65 -45.66
CA GLY A 295 -20.92 36.91 -45.71
C GLY A 295 -20.96 37.65 -44.37
N GLY A 296 -20.32 37.13 -43.32
CA GLY A 296 -20.39 37.69 -41.99
C GLY A 296 -21.71 37.41 -41.27
N VAL A 297 -22.44 36.36 -41.68
CA VAL A 297 -23.77 36.02 -41.15
C VAL A 297 -23.68 34.84 -40.19
N ASP A 298 -24.33 34.97 -39.03
CA ASP A 298 -24.44 33.88 -38.06
C ASP A 298 -25.33 32.75 -38.60
N ARG A 299 -24.81 31.53 -38.53
CA ARG A 299 -25.49 30.31 -38.93
C ARG A 299 -25.53 29.33 -37.78
N VAL A 300 -26.66 28.64 -37.66
CA VAL A 300 -26.80 27.46 -36.81
C VAL A 300 -27.23 26.30 -37.68
N MET A 301 -26.55 25.17 -37.56
CA MET A 301 -26.89 23.95 -38.29
C MET A 301 -27.06 22.79 -37.32
N VAL A 302 -28.10 22.00 -37.57
CA VAL A 302 -28.35 20.72 -36.89
C VAL A 302 -28.38 19.65 -37.97
N MET A 303 -27.61 18.59 -37.76
CA MET A 303 -27.46 17.49 -38.70
C MET A 303 -27.69 16.16 -37.98
N SER A 304 -28.31 15.23 -38.70
CA SER A 304 -28.38 13.82 -38.34
C SER A 304 -27.94 13.00 -39.54
N GLY A 305 -26.99 12.12 -39.36
CA GLY A 305 -26.50 11.22 -40.38
C GLY A 305 -26.25 9.82 -39.83
N ARG A 306 -25.90 8.91 -40.74
CA ARG A 306 -25.49 7.56 -40.40
C ARG A 306 -24.48 7.03 -41.39
N ARG A 307 -23.63 6.12 -40.89
CA ARG A 307 -22.82 5.23 -41.71
C ARG A 307 -23.72 4.10 -42.26
N LEU A 308 -23.65 3.82 -43.55
CA LEU A 308 -24.49 2.84 -44.27
C LEU A 308 -23.89 1.43 -44.30
N SER A 309 -22.84 1.19 -43.51
CA SER A 309 -22.25 -0.12 -43.27
C SER A 309 -22.45 -0.53 -41.82
N ALA A 310 -22.94 -1.76 -41.61
CA ALA A 310 -23.22 -2.32 -40.29
C ALA A 310 -21.94 -2.94 -39.70
N ALA A 311 -21.08 -2.09 -39.15
CA ALA A 311 -19.86 -2.50 -38.46
C ALA A 311 -19.54 -1.49 -37.36
N ALA A 312 -18.72 -1.90 -36.40
CA ALA A 312 -18.22 -1.00 -35.38
C ALA A 312 -17.44 0.17 -36.01
N VAL A 313 -17.55 1.35 -35.40
CA VAL A 313 -16.79 2.55 -35.73
C VAL A 313 -15.74 2.74 -34.64
N ASP A 314 -14.48 2.58 -35.04
CA ASP A 314 -13.33 2.67 -34.15
C ASP A 314 -12.63 4.03 -34.25
N LEU A 315 -12.98 4.85 -35.25
CA LEU A 315 -12.42 6.18 -35.44
C LEU A 315 -13.39 7.10 -36.19
N ILE A 316 -13.39 8.37 -35.81
CA ILE A 316 -13.99 9.48 -36.57
C ILE A 316 -12.88 10.42 -37.04
N ARG A 317 -12.96 10.81 -38.31
CA ARG A 317 -12.14 11.85 -38.92
C ARG A 317 -12.97 13.12 -39.10
N ILE A 318 -12.45 14.25 -38.64
CA ILE A 318 -13.01 15.59 -38.84
C ILE A 318 -12.05 16.41 -39.70
N PHE A 319 -12.55 17.06 -40.75
CA PHE A 319 -11.72 17.81 -41.68
C PHE A 319 -12.54 18.86 -42.44
N PHE A 320 -11.87 19.83 -43.05
CA PHE A 320 -12.53 20.73 -43.99
C PHE A 320 -12.41 20.16 -45.41
N LEU A 321 -13.49 20.29 -46.21
CA LEU A 321 -13.54 19.84 -47.60
C LEU A 321 -12.38 20.41 -48.41
N GLU A 322 -12.08 21.68 -48.18
CA GLU A 322 -10.92 22.38 -48.72
C GLU A 322 -10.10 23.04 -47.61
N GLY A 323 -8.77 22.93 -47.73
CA GLY A 323 -7.81 23.53 -46.81
C GLY A 323 -7.56 22.72 -45.52
N ASN A 324 -6.50 23.10 -44.82
CA ASN A 324 -6.22 22.61 -43.47
C ASN A 324 -7.09 23.35 -42.44
N ILE A 325 -7.23 22.76 -41.26
CA ILE A 325 -7.67 23.44 -40.04
C ILE A 325 -6.54 24.35 -39.58
N GLU A 326 -6.73 25.67 -39.70
CA GLU A 326 -5.75 26.68 -39.29
C GLU A 326 -5.58 26.71 -37.78
N SER A 327 -6.69 26.78 -37.05
CA SER A 327 -6.72 26.85 -35.59
C SER A 327 -8.02 26.30 -34.99
N GLY A 328 -8.03 26.05 -33.68
CA GLY A 328 -9.23 25.74 -32.89
C GLY A 328 -8.92 24.80 -31.73
N GLU A 329 -9.92 24.54 -30.88
CA GLU A 329 -9.80 23.59 -29.77
C GLU A 329 -10.82 22.46 -29.94
N ILE A 330 -10.38 21.23 -29.66
CA ILE A 330 -11.25 20.05 -29.62
C ILE A 330 -11.18 19.42 -28.24
N GLN A 331 -12.34 19.04 -27.73
CA GLN A 331 -12.52 18.27 -26.50
C GLN A 331 -13.32 17.01 -26.82
N VAL A 332 -12.83 15.87 -26.37
CA VAL A 332 -13.52 14.58 -26.53
C VAL A 332 -13.97 14.05 -25.17
N SER A 333 -15.09 13.35 -25.12
CA SER A 333 -15.55 12.59 -23.94
C SER A 333 -16.31 11.35 -24.37
N TYR A 334 -16.14 10.26 -23.63
CA TYR A 334 -16.78 8.97 -23.88
C TYR A 334 -17.72 8.61 -22.74
N ILE A 335 -18.80 7.89 -23.05
CA ILE A 335 -19.74 7.31 -22.07
C ILE A 335 -19.83 5.82 -22.37
#